data_AF-A0A7C5ETP7-F1
#
_entry.id   AF-A0A7C5ETP7-F1
#
_cell.length_a   1.000
_cell.length_b   1.000
_cell.length_c   1.000
_cell.angle_alpha   90.00
_cell.angle_beta   90.00
_cell.angle_gamma   90.00
#
_symmetry.space_group_name_H-M   'P 1'
#
loop_
_entity.id
_entity.type
_entity.pdbx_description
1 polymer ?
#
loop_
_entity_poly.entity_id
_entity_poly.type
_entity_poly.pdbx_seq_one_letter_code
_entity_poly.pdbx_strand_id
1 'polypeptide(L)' 'MDDDAFIPGLCRLTDAIHQGGAKAAVELSHPGMNAELRYTKGEIPVAPSAVPRRDGLIPRALSRPVRRSWR' A
#
# COMPACT_ATOMS: atom_id res chain seq x y z
N MET A 1 -3.03 -4.14 2.67
CA MET A 1 -2.48 -5.29 3.41
C MET A 1 -1.51 -4.74 4.41
N ASP A 2 -2.08 -4.20 5.48
CA ASP A 2 -1.43 -3.36 6.48
C ASP A 2 -1.91 -3.72 7.90
N ASP A 3 -2.67 -4.81 8.02
CA ASP A 3 -3.20 -5.36 9.26
C ASP A 3 -2.75 -6.83 9.42
N ASP A 4 -2.39 -7.23 10.63
CA ASP A 4 -1.92 -8.59 10.93
C ASP A 4 -3.00 -9.65 10.69
N ALA A 5 -4.29 -9.27 10.64
CA ALA A 5 -5.39 -10.15 10.28
C ALA A 5 -5.23 -10.81 8.89
N PHE A 6 -4.40 -10.25 8.00
CA PHE A 6 -4.11 -10.85 6.70
C PHE A 6 -3.08 -11.99 6.77
N ILE A 7 -2.24 -12.04 7.82
CA ILE A 7 -1.12 -13.00 7.93
C ILE A 7 -1.59 -14.46 7.79
N PRO A 8 -2.64 -14.94 8.50
CA PRO A 8 -3.04 -16.34 8.38
C PRO A 8 -3.45 -16.74 6.96
N GLY A 9 -4.06 -15.83 6.20
CA GLY A 9 -4.43 -16.05 4.80
C GLY A 9 -3.22 -16.15 3.88
N LEU A 10 -2.25 -15.25 4.08
CA LEU A 10 -1.00 -15.26 3.32
C LEU A 10 -0.17 -16.51 3.59
N CYS A 11 -0.10 -16.96 4.85
CA CYS A 11 0.58 -18.22 5.20
C CYS A 11 0.00 -19.40 4.41
N ARG A 12 -1.34 -19.54 4.39
CA ARG A 12 -1.99 -20.61 3.62
C ARG A 12 -1.68 -20.54 2.12
N LEU A 13 -1.65 -19.33 1.55
CA LEU A 13 -1.28 -19.14 0.15
C LEU A 13 0.17 -19.55 -0.11
N THR A 14 1.11 -19.11 0.73
CA THR A 14 2.52 -19.46 0.58
C THR A 14 2.77 -20.95 0.79
N ASP A 15 2.06 -21.59 1.73
CA ASP A 15 2.17 -23.03 1.97
C ASP A 15 1.74 -23.83 0.73
N ALA A 16 0.62 -23.45 0.11
CA ALA A 16 0.15 -24.09 -1.13
C ALA A 16 1.15 -23.92 -2.29
N ILE A 17 1.76 -22.73 -2.42
CA ILE A 17 2.80 -22.48 -3.44
C ILE A 17 4.04 -23.36 -3.18
N HIS A 18 4.48 -23.45 -1.93
CA HIS A 18 5.63 -24.27 -1.54
C HIS A 18 5.37 -25.77 -1.71
N GLN A 19 4.15 -26.26 -1.45
CA GLN A 19 3.75 -27.65 -1.72
C GLN A 19 3.90 -28.02 -3.21
N GLY A 20 3.70 -27.04 -4.11
CA GLY A 20 3.97 -27.19 -5.54
C GLY A 20 5.44 -27.08 -5.94
N GLY A 21 6.37 -26.88 -4.99
CA GLY A 21 7.81 -26.76 -5.25
C GLY A 21 8.26 -25.40 -5.79
N ALA A 22 7.37 -24.40 -5.83
CA ALA A 22 7.68 -23.05 -6.31
C ALA A 22 8.08 -22.11 -5.16
N LYS A 23 8.71 -20.97 -5.49
CA LYS A 23 8.99 -19.89 -4.54
C LYS A 23 7.89 -18.83 -4.58
N ALA A 24 7.63 -18.19 -3.45
CA ALA A 24 6.69 -17.07 -3.35
C ALA A 24 7.41 -15.78 -2.94
N ALA A 25 6.93 -14.66 -3.47
CA ALA A 25 7.26 -13.31 -3.02
C ALA A 25 6.00 -12.44 -3.12
N VAL A 26 5.93 -11.39 -2.30
CA VAL A 26 4.80 -10.45 -2.30
C VAL A 26 5.28 -9.08 -2.77
N GLU A 27 4.49 -8.45 -3.64
CA GLU A 27 4.68 -7.05 -4.01
C GLU A 27 4.06 -6.16 -2.92
N LEU A 28 4.88 -5.33 -2.28
CA LEU A 28 4.40 -4.29 -1.38
C LEU A 28 4.12 -3.02 -2.19
N SER A 29 2.85 -2.67 -2.33
CA SER A 29 2.42 -1.53 -3.14
C SER A 29 1.85 -0.40 -2.27
N HIS A 30 2.16 0.82 -2.70
CA HIS A 30 1.50 2.03 -2.21
C HIS A 30 1.08 2.86 -3.42
N PRO A 31 -0.22 2.98 -3.74
CA PRO A 31 -0.66 3.56 -5.00
C PRO A 31 -0.46 5.08 -5.08
N GLY A 32 -0.30 5.77 -3.93
CA GLY A 32 -0.02 7.21 -3.90
C GLY A 32 -1.07 8.00 -4.66
N MET A 33 -0.62 8.83 -5.63
CA MET A 33 -1.53 9.59 -6.49
C MET A 33 -2.37 8.72 -7.44
N ASN A 34 -2.32 7.40 -7.41
CA ASN A 34 -3.25 6.55 -8.14
C ASN A 34 -4.24 5.80 -7.23
N ALA A 35 -4.24 6.10 -5.92
CA ALA A 35 -5.19 5.50 -4.99
C ALA A 35 -6.63 5.85 -5.38
N GLU A 36 -7.49 4.84 -5.50
CA GLU A 36 -8.92 5.03 -5.69
C GLU A 36 -9.59 5.24 -4.33
N LEU A 37 -10.39 6.30 -4.22
CA LEU A 37 -11.01 6.74 -2.97
C LEU A 37 -11.90 5.68 -2.31
N ARG A 38 -12.51 4.80 -3.13
CA ARG A 38 -13.37 3.71 -2.62
C ARG A 38 -12.61 2.72 -1.73
N TYR A 39 -11.29 2.59 -1.92
CA TYR A 39 -10.46 1.67 -1.12
C TYR A 39 -9.81 2.35 0.09
N THR A 40 -9.85 3.69 0.16
CA THR A 40 -9.21 4.48 1.22
C THR A 40 -10.23 5.20 2.10
N LYS A 41 -11.50 4.77 2.09
CA LYS A 41 -12.59 5.42 2.85
C LYS A 41 -12.72 6.92 2.53
N GLY A 42 -12.40 7.32 1.30
CA GLY A 42 -12.44 8.72 0.87
C GLY A 42 -11.25 9.57 1.29
N GLU A 43 -10.19 9.00 1.87
CA GLU A 43 -9.00 9.76 2.25
C GLU A 43 -8.31 10.40 1.05
N ILE A 44 -7.83 11.65 1.23
CA ILE A 44 -7.07 12.37 0.22
C ILE A 44 -5.73 11.66 -0.02
N PRO A 45 -5.46 11.18 -1.25
CA PRO A 45 -4.22 10.53 -1.62
C PRO A 45 -2.98 11.38 -1.34
N VAL A 46 -1.86 10.72 -1.05
CA VAL A 46 -0.55 11.37 -0.92
C VAL A 46 0.30 11.19 -2.17
N ALA A 47 1.13 12.19 -2.47
CA ALA A 47 2.03 12.20 -3.61
C ALA A 47 3.32 12.99 -3.31
N PRO A 48 4.35 12.90 -4.16
CA PRO A 48 5.52 13.77 -4.01
C PRO A 48 5.19 15.27 -4.11
N SER A 49 4.19 15.64 -4.91
CA SER A 49 3.78 17.03 -5.17
C SER A 49 2.26 17.14 -5.29
N ALA A 50 1.70 18.33 -5.05
CA ALA A 50 0.27 18.62 -5.19
C ALA A 50 -0.15 18.88 -6.65
N VAL A 51 0.11 17.92 -7.54
CA VAL A 51 -0.24 18.01 -8.96
C VAL A 51 -1.60 17.33 -9.21
N PRO A 52 -2.57 18.01 -9.84
CA PRO A 52 -3.91 17.46 -10.04
C PRO A 52 -3.91 16.24 -10.97
N ARG A 53 -4.77 15.27 -10.65
CA ARG A 53 -5.20 14.20 -11.57
C ARG A 53 -6.10 14.77 -12.67
N ARG A 54 -6.41 13.95 -13.67
CA ARG A 54 -7.37 14.26 -14.74
C ARG A 54 -8.79 14.56 -14.21
N ASP A 55 -9.18 13.97 -13.10
CA ASP A 55 -10.48 14.18 -12.44
C ASP A 55 -10.53 15.43 -11.55
N GLY A 56 -9.44 16.21 -11.49
CA GLY A 56 -9.34 17.41 -10.67
C GLY A 56 -8.99 17.15 -9.21
N LEU A 57 -8.85 15.89 -8.77
CA LEU A 57 -8.37 15.59 -7.43
C LEU A 57 -6.93 16.08 -7.28
N ILE A 58 -6.67 16.85 -6.23
CA ILE A 58 -5.32 17.32 -5.86
C ILE A 58 -4.84 16.49 -4.66
N PRO A 59 -3.67 15.82 -4.75
CA PRO A 59 -3.17 15.04 -3.64
C PRO A 59 -2.52 15.93 -2.60
N ARG A 60 -2.38 15.41 -1.39
CA ARG A 60 -1.53 16.03 -0.38
C ARG A 60 -0.07 15.71 -0.66
N ALA A 61 0.76 16.74 -0.81
CA ALA A 61 2.21 16.55 -0.91
C ALA A 61 2.75 15.91 0.38
N LEU A 62 3.64 14.93 0.23
CA LEU A 62 4.34 14.33 1.36
C LEU A 62 5.26 15.36 2.01
N SER A 63 5.17 15.50 3.35
CA SER A 63 6.13 16.26 4.13
C SER A 63 7.36 15.40 4.43
N ARG A 64 8.52 16.02 4.61
CA ARG A 64 9.73 15.30 5.01
C ARG A 64 9.45 14.53 6.32
N PRO A 65 9.76 13.23 6.40
CA PRO A 65 9.54 12.49 7.63
C PRO A 65 10.42 13.08 8.74
N VAL A 66 9.81 13.41 9.87
CA VAL A 66 10.56 13.46 11.14
C VAL A 66 11.11 12.06 11.34
N ARG A 67 12.41 11.89 11.56
CA ARG A 67 13.00 10.57 11.80
C ARG A 67 12.26 9.97 12.99
N ARG A 68 11.42 8.96 12.76
CA ARG A 68 10.93 8.10 13.84
C ARG A 68 12.13 7.29 14.29
N SER A 69 12.61 7.54 15.50
CA SER A 69 13.55 6.64 16.16
C SER A 69 12.83 5.31 16.35
N TRP A 70 13.26 4.29 15.62
CA TRP A 70 12.91 2.91 15.94
C TRP A 70 13.72 2.56 17.19
N ARG A 71 13.04 2.50 18.33
CA ARG A 71 13.54 1.80 19.53
C ARG A 71 13.00 0.38 19.49
#